data_AF-A0A849AFX0-F1
#
_entry.id   AF-A0A849AFX0-F1
#
_cell.length_a   1.000
_cell.length_b   1.000
_cell.length_c   1.000
_cell.angle_alpha   90.00
_cell.angle_beta   90.00
_cell.angle_gamma   90.00
#
_symmetry.space_group_name_H-M   'P 1'
#
loop_
_entity.id
_entity.type
_entity.pdbx_description
1 polymer ?
#
loop_
_entity_poly.entity_id
_entity_poly.type
_entity_poly.pdbx_seq_one_letter_code
_entity_poly.pdbx_strand_id
1 'polypeptide(L)'
;MKIDPVGACTTALNKSNSAATTWNKAVETQVSSQLDSAAANFRKTATELRKLGPQAGDSGFVAKVGTVASDMESMAKSRTDRQTVSTTKFNADNAALRTYCQALITK
;
A
#
# COMPACT_ATOMS: atom_id res chain seq x y z
N MET A 1 10.24 -19.52 4.68
CA MET A 1 9.11 -19.63 5.62
C MET A 1 7.89 -19.07 4.92
N LYS A 2 6.85 -19.88 4.66
CA LYS A 2 5.58 -19.37 4.12
C LYS A 2 4.84 -18.68 5.26
N ILE A 3 4.34 -17.48 5.03
CA ILE A 3 3.46 -16.79 5.98
C ILE A 3 2.04 -17.26 5.64
N ASP A 4 1.20 -17.53 6.63
CA ASP A 4 -0.19 -17.86 6.34
C ASP A 4 -0.91 -16.64 5.72
N PRO A 5 -1.96 -16.86 4.90
CA PRO A 5 -2.67 -15.75 4.25
C PRO A 5 -3.24 -14.70 5.22
N VAL A 6 -3.62 -15.08 6.44
CA VAL A 6 -4.18 -14.18 7.45
C VAL A 6 -3.09 -13.28 8.05
N GLY A 7 -1.94 -13.83 8.40
CA GLY A 7 -0.75 -13.09 8.84
C GLY A 7 -0.23 -12.14 7.76
N ALA A 8 -0.23 -12.58 6.50
CA ALA A 8 0.11 -11.76 5.36
C ALA A 8 -0.89 -10.60 5.17
N CYS A 9 -2.19 -10.87 5.29
CA CYS A 9 -3.24 -9.86 5.23
C CYS A 9 -3.10 -8.79 6.31
N THR A 10 -2.89 -9.21 7.56
CA THR A 10 -2.68 -8.29 8.69
C THR A 10 -1.47 -7.38 8.45
N THR A 11 -0.37 -7.97 7.98
CA THR A 11 0.85 -7.23 7.66
C THR A 11 0.64 -6.22 6.52
N ALA A 12 -0.02 -6.65 5.43
CA ALA A 12 -0.30 -5.79 4.28
C ALA A 12 -1.17 -4.58 4.65
N LEU A 13 -2.23 -4.81 5.44
CA LEU A 13 -3.12 -3.75 5.89
C LEU A 13 -2.42 -2.76 6.82
N ASN A 14 -1.63 -3.24 7.78
CA ASN A 14 -0.89 -2.37 8.70
C ASN A 14 0.10 -1.48 7.94
N LYS A 15 0.85 -2.06 6.99
CA LYS A 15 1.80 -1.31 6.17
C LYS A 15 1.10 -0.29 5.27
N SER A 16 0.01 -0.69 4.61
CA SER A 16 -0.73 0.19 3.70
C SER A 16 -1.38 1.36 4.43
N ASN A 17 -1.99 1.10 5.59
CA ASN A 17 -2.58 2.15 6.42
C ASN A 17 -1.51 3.10 6.99
N SER A 18 -0.39 2.57 7.46
CA SER A 18 0.71 3.39 7.96
C SER A 18 1.27 4.32 6.87
N ALA A 19 1.49 3.81 5.66
CA ALA A 19 1.96 4.61 4.54
C ALA A 19 0.95 5.71 4.14
N ALA A 20 -0.34 5.37 4.09
CA ALA A 20 -1.41 6.34 3.82
C ALA A 20 -1.47 7.46 4.88
N THR A 21 -1.35 7.11 6.17
CA THR A 21 -1.30 8.09 7.27
C THR A 21 -0.10 9.02 7.15
N THR A 22 1.09 8.49 6.85
CA THR A 22 2.29 9.31 6.63
C THR A 22 2.11 10.27 5.45
N TRP A 23 1.50 9.82 4.36
CA TRP A 23 1.21 10.66 3.21
C TRP A 23 0.22 11.78 3.54
N ASN A 24 -0.90 11.46 4.20
CA ASN A 24 -1.91 12.46 4.57
C ASN A 24 -1.31 13.53 5.48
N LYS A 25 -0.52 13.14 6.48
CA LYS A 25 0.20 14.09 7.33
C LYS A 25 1.15 14.98 6.54
N ALA A 26 1.87 14.44 5.56
CA ALA A 26 2.77 15.22 4.71
C ALA A 26 2.01 16.20 3.80
N VAL A 27 0.81 15.85 3.35
CA VAL A 27 -0.08 16.75 2.61
C VAL A 27 -0.57 17.89 3.50
N GLU A 28 -0.97 17.60 4.73
CA GLU A 28 -1.42 18.60 5.71
C GLU A 28 -0.36 19.65 6.04
N THR A 29 0.91 19.24 6.17
CA THR A 29 2.00 20.17 6.50
C THR A 29 2.44 21.03 5.31
N GLN A 30 2.14 20.62 4.08
CA GLN A 30 2.59 21.26 2.83
C GLN A 30 4.12 21.41 2.71
N VAL A 31 4.88 20.71 3.56
CA VAL A 31 6.34 20.77 3.57
C VAL A 31 6.87 19.79 2.52
N SER A 32 7.55 20.32 1.50
CA SER A 32 8.06 19.51 0.37
C SER A 32 8.94 18.34 0.81
N SER A 33 9.80 18.52 1.81
CA SER A 33 10.66 17.44 2.31
C SER A 33 9.87 16.31 3.00
N GLN A 34 8.72 16.62 3.61
CA GLN A 34 7.83 15.62 4.19
C GLN A 34 7.08 14.85 3.10
N LEU A 35 6.62 15.53 2.05
CA LEU A 35 6.01 14.89 0.88
C LEU A 35 7.00 13.95 0.16
N ASP A 36 8.26 14.37 0.04
CA ASP A 36 9.31 13.55 -0.58
C ASP A 36 9.64 12.32 0.29
N SER A 37 9.67 12.50 1.61
CA SER A 37 9.83 11.38 2.56
C SER A 37 8.65 10.41 2.51
N ALA A 38 7.41 10.92 2.40
CA ALA A 38 6.22 10.09 2.27
C ALA A 38 6.19 9.34 0.93
N ALA A 39 6.59 9.96 -0.17
CA ALA A 39 6.74 9.30 -1.47
C ALA A 39 7.81 8.19 -1.44
N ALA A 40 8.94 8.43 -0.75
CA ALA A 40 9.96 7.39 -0.54
C ALA A 40 9.41 6.24 0.30
N ASN A 41 8.61 6.53 1.34
CA ASN A 41 7.93 5.52 2.14
C ASN A 41 6.96 4.68 1.29
N PHE A 42 6.20 5.29 0.38
CA PHE A 42 5.35 4.54 -0.55
C PHE A 42 6.12 3.55 -1.43
N ARG A 43 7.26 3.95 -2.02
CA ARG A 43 8.09 3.02 -2.81
C ARG A 43 8.60 1.85 -1.97
N LYS A 44 9.03 2.12 -0.74
CA LYS A 44 9.47 1.09 0.19
C LYS A 44 8.33 0.12 0.52
N THR A 45 7.16 0.65 0.88
CA THR A 45 5.99 -0.17 1.20
C THR A 45 5.52 -0.99 0.00
N ALA A 46 5.51 -0.42 -1.21
CA ALA A 46 5.19 -1.16 -2.43
C ALA A 46 6.12 -2.37 -2.63
N THR A 47 7.42 -2.18 -2.42
CA THR A 47 8.41 -3.26 -2.50
C THR A 47 8.14 -4.36 -1.47
N GLU A 48 7.81 -3.97 -0.23
CA GLU A 48 7.48 -4.93 0.84
C GLU A 48 6.19 -5.71 0.55
N LEU A 49 5.15 -5.04 0.05
CA LEU A 49 3.88 -5.67 -0.34
C LEU A 49 4.07 -6.69 -1.47
N ARG A 50 4.89 -6.36 -2.48
CA ARG A 50 5.20 -7.31 -3.56
C ARG A 50 5.96 -8.54 -3.08
N LYS A 51 6.82 -8.41 -2.06
CA LYS A 51 7.49 -9.55 -1.43
C LYS A 51 6.52 -10.40 -0.60
N LEU A 52 5.54 -9.77 0.03
CA LEU A 52 4.58 -10.42 0.91
C LEU A 52 3.58 -11.31 0.14
N GLY A 53 3.15 -10.89 -1.06
CA GLY A 53 2.22 -11.66 -1.89
C GLY A 53 2.65 -13.13 -2.10
N PRO A 54 3.80 -13.39 -2.73
CA PRO A 54 4.28 -14.75 -2.98
C PRO A 54 4.50 -15.59 -1.71
N GLN A 55 4.77 -14.94 -0.56
CA GLN A 55 4.98 -15.62 0.72
C GLN A 55 3.70 -16.19 1.31
N ALA A 56 2.54 -15.60 0.97
CA ALA A 56 1.22 -16.03 1.43
C ALA A 56 0.69 -17.27 0.67
N GLY A 57 1.15 -17.48 -0.57
CA GLY A 57 0.68 -18.58 -1.41
C GLY A 57 -0.77 -18.46 -1.91
N ASP A 58 -1.43 -17.32 -1.67
CA ASP A 58 -2.79 -17.04 -2.13
C ASP A 58 -2.79 -16.07 -3.33
N SER A 59 -3.35 -16.51 -4.46
CA SER A 59 -3.33 -15.74 -5.71
C SER A 59 -4.21 -14.49 -5.67
N GLY A 60 -5.33 -14.52 -4.93
CA GLY A 60 -6.22 -13.39 -4.76
C GLY A 60 -5.57 -12.27 -3.94
N PHE A 61 -4.86 -12.65 -2.88
CA PHE A 61 -4.02 -11.77 -2.08
C PHE A 61 -2.90 -11.17 -2.92
N VAL A 62 -2.13 -12.00 -3.65
CA VAL A 62 -1.02 -11.56 -4.52
C VAL A 62 -1.47 -10.47 -5.49
N ALA A 63 -2.61 -10.68 -6.18
CA ALA A 63 -3.13 -9.71 -7.14
C ALA A 63 -3.51 -8.37 -6.48
N LYS A 64 -4.15 -8.43 -5.31
CA LYS A 64 -4.61 -7.23 -4.57
C LYS A 64 -3.44 -6.44 -3.99
N VAL A 65 -2.46 -7.09 -3.35
CA VAL A 65 -1.27 -6.40 -2.85
C VAL A 65 -0.41 -5.85 -3.98
N GLY A 66 -0.36 -6.54 -5.13
CA GLY A 66 0.32 -6.05 -6.33
C GLY A 66 -0.32 -4.79 -6.90
N THR A 67 -1.66 -4.70 -6.87
CA THR A 67 -2.41 -3.51 -7.30
C THR A 67 -2.12 -2.33 -6.36
N VAL A 68 -2.28 -2.52 -5.05
CA VAL A 68 -2.00 -1.48 -4.04
C VAL A 68 -0.55 -1.01 -4.10
N ALA A 69 0.42 -1.93 -4.29
CA ALA A 69 1.82 -1.58 -4.46
C ALA A 69 2.07 -0.72 -5.72
N SER A 70 1.38 -1.01 -6.82
CA SER A 70 1.52 -0.26 -8.06
C SER A 70 0.91 1.15 -7.96
N ASP A 71 -0.17 1.29 -7.21
CA ASP A 71 -0.74 2.61 -6.91
C ASP A 71 0.21 3.45 -6.06
N MET A 72 0.80 2.88 -5.01
CA MET A 72 1.79 3.56 -4.17
C MET A 72 2.99 4.06 -4.99
N GLU A 73 3.50 3.24 -5.92
CA GLU A 73 4.58 3.65 -6.81
C GLU A 73 4.15 4.75 -7.77
N SER A 74 2.93 4.67 -8.31
CA SER A 74 2.39 5.68 -9.21
C SER A 74 2.23 7.02 -8.49
N MET A 75 1.75 7.02 -7.25
CA MET A 75 1.66 8.21 -6.41
C MET A 75 3.05 8.79 -6.10
N ALA A 76 4.01 7.94 -5.73
CA ALA A 76 5.38 8.36 -5.48
C ALA A 76 6.07 8.94 -6.74
N LYS A 77 5.83 8.32 -7.90
CA LYS A 77 6.31 8.81 -9.20
C LYS A 77 5.69 10.16 -9.54
N SER A 78 4.37 10.29 -9.41
CA SER A 78 3.65 11.55 -9.66
C SER A 78 4.24 12.68 -8.81
N ARG A 79 4.54 12.43 -7.53
CA ARG A 79 5.23 13.41 -6.68
C ARG A 79 6.62 13.79 -7.23
N THR A 80 7.45 12.80 -7.58
CA THR A 80 8.79 13.04 -8.15
C THR A 80 8.72 13.83 -9.47
N ASP A 81 7.73 13.55 -10.31
CA ASP A 81 7.49 14.22 -11.58
C ASP A 81 6.77 15.57 -11.42
N ARG A 82 6.53 16.02 -10.18
CA ARG A 82 5.81 17.26 -9.82
C ARG A 82 4.39 17.35 -10.39
N GLN A 83 3.74 16.20 -10.54
CA GLN A 83 2.35 16.06 -10.97
C GLN A 83 1.40 16.03 -9.78
N THR A 84 0.12 16.33 -10.03
CA THR A 84 -0.94 16.15 -9.04
C THR A 84 -1.08 14.67 -8.68
N VAL A 85 -1.01 14.36 -7.39
CA VAL A 85 -1.21 13.01 -6.88
C VAL A 85 -2.69 12.79 -6.59
N SER A 86 -3.34 11.87 -7.31
CA SER A 86 -4.69 11.40 -6.99
C SER A 86 -4.64 10.16 -6.09
N THR A 87 -5.39 10.20 -4.99
CA THR A 87 -5.52 9.09 -4.03
C THR A 87 -6.75 8.21 -4.29
N THR A 88 -7.63 8.59 -5.22
CA THR A 88 -8.92 7.91 -5.45
C THR A 88 -8.73 6.44 -5.79
N LYS A 89 -7.83 6.13 -6.73
CA LYS A 89 -7.54 4.75 -7.15
C LYS A 89 -6.94 3.94 -6.01
N PHE A 90 -5.91 4.49 -5.36
CA PHE A 90 -5.28 3.90 -4.18
C PHE A 90 -6.30 3.57 -3.07
N ASN A 91 -7.21 4.49 -2.77
CA ASN A 91 -8.23 4.30 -1.73
C ASN A 91 -9.20 3.16 -2.08
N ALA A 92 -9.63 3.08 -3.34
CA ALA A 92 -10.51 2.03 -3.82
C ALA A 92 -9.83 0.65 -3.77
N ASP A 93 -8.60 0.56 -4.25
CA ASP A 93 -7.86 -0.70 -4.29
C ASP A 93 -7.41 -1.16 -2.89
N ASN A 94 -7.07 -0.22 -2.00
CA ASN A 94 -6.80 -0.52 -0.60
C ASN A 94 -8.05 -0.96 0.17
N ALA A 95 -9.23 -0.42 -0.18
CA ALA A 95 -10.51 -0.92 0.34
C ALA A 95 -10.79 -2.36 -0.15
N ALA A 96 -10.55 -2.64 -1.43
CA ALA A 96 -10.71 -3.98 -2.00
C ALA A 96 -9.75 -5.02 -1.40
N LEU A 97 -8.53 -4.60 -1.02
CA LEU A 97 -7.59 -5.41 -0.23
C LEU A 97 -8.14 -5.68 1.17
N ARG A 98 -8.65 -4.64 1.86
CA ARG A 98 -9.23 -4.77 3.20
C ARG A 98 -10.41 -5.75 3.22
N THR A 99 -11.36 -5.60 2.31
CA THR A 99 -12.52 -6.49 2.21
C THR A 99 -12.10 -7.95 1.99
N TYR A 100 -11.12 -8.17 1.11
CA TYR A 100 -10.60 -9.51 0.86
C TYR A 100 -9.93 -10.11 2.10
N CYS A 101 -9.10 -9.33 2.77
CA CYS A 101 -8.44 -9.77 3.99
C CYS A 101 -9.41 -10.04 5.14
N GLN A 102 -10.46 -9.23 5.30
CA GLN A 102 -11.52 -9.49 6.27
C GLN A 102 -12.21 -10.83 6.00
N ALA A 103 -12.55 -11.12 4.74
CA ALA A 103 -13.17 -12.38 4.36
C ALA A 103 -12.26 -13.61 4.57
N LEU A 104 -10.93 -13.46 4.54
CA LEU A 104 -9.99 -14.52 4.90
C LEU A 104 -9.84 -14.70 6.41
N ILE A 105 -9.91 -13.61 7.18
CA ILE A 105 -9.75 -13.63 8.64
C ILE A 105 -10.98 -14.24 9.34
N THR A 106 -12.18 -14.01 8.81
CA THR A 106 -13.43 -14.48 9.42
C THR A 106 -13.84 -15.90 8.98
N LYS A 107 -13.04 -16.55 8.13
CA LYS A 107 -13.23 -17.95 7.74
C LYS A 107 -12.52 -18.88 8.70
#